data_AF-A0A0V8D3Z1-F1
#
_entry.id   AF-A0A0V8D3Z1-F1
#
_cell.length_a   1.000
_cell.length_b   1.000
_cell.length_c   1.000
_cell.angle_alpha   90.00
_cell.angle_beta   90.00
_cell.angle_gamma   90.00
#
_symmetry.space_group_name_H-M   'P 1'
#
loop_
_entity.id
_entity.type
_entity.pdbx_description
1 polymer ?
#
loop_
_entity_poly.entity_id
_entity_poly.type
_entity_poly.pdbx_seq_one_letter_code
_entity_poly.pdbx_strand_id
1 'polypeptide(L)'
;MSRGDWRTGSIPELPLLRKQKFKAKKGASMAEKIPPKIKLKAARTNADFSAKEVAEIVGKNYQTILSYEKDSTEIPMSLARKLAEIYDYPIDFIFLGKTTEYNRFKAS
;
A
#
# COMPACT_ATOMS: atom_id res chain seq x y z
N MET A 1 24.10 -22.31 -50.07
CA MET A 1 23.95 -21.60 -48.77
C MET A 1 25.29 -21.02 -48.36
N SER A 2 25.36 -19.72 -48.04
CA SER A 2 26.28 -19.16 -47.04
C SER A 2 25.68 -17.86 -46.53
N ARG A 3 25.35 -17.86 -45.23
CA ARG A 3 24.59 -16.83 -44.52
C ARG A 3 25.55 -15.68 -44.21
N GLY A 4 25.25 -14.49 -44.73
CA GLY A 4 26.03 -13.28 -44.52
C GLY A 4 26.25 -12.97 -43.03
N ASP A 5 27.50 -12.66 -42.73
CA ASP A 5 28.09 -12.41 -41.44
C ASP A 5 27.45 -11.24 -40.67
N TRP A 6 26.88 -11.54 -39.50
CA TRP A 6 26.34 -10.60 -38.52
C TRP A 6 27.41 -10.13 -37.50
N ARG A 7 28.69 -10.29 -37.84
CA ARG A 7 29.83 -10.04 -36.93
C ARG A 7 30.51 -8.70 -37.18
N THR A 8 29.73 -7.63 -37.13
CA THR A 8 30.30 -6.28 -36.96
C THR A 8 29.47 -5.53 -35.96
N GLY A 9 30.09 -5.22 -34.82
CA GLY A 9 29.53 -4.35 -33.79
C GLY A 9 29.61 -4.98 -32.42
N SER A 10 30.67 -4.66 -31.69
CA SER A 10 30.71 -4.70 -30.24
C SER A 10 29.37 -4.25 -29.67
N ILE A 11 28.63 -5.16 -29.03
CA ILE A 11 27.53 -4.77 -28.15
C ILE A 11 28.18 -4.60 -26.78
N PRO A 12 28.48 -3.37 -26.33
CA PRO A 12 28.95 -3.18 -24.97
C PRO A 12 27.83 -3.61 -24.00
N GLU A 13 28.14 -4.58 -23.15
CA GLU A 13 27.30 -4.87 -21.99
C GLU A 13 27.32 -3.63 -21.08
N LEU A 14 26.22 -2.89 -21.07
CA LEU A 14 26.01 -1.81 -20.12
C LEU A 14 25.25 -2.35 -18.91
N PRO A 15 25.91 -2.43 -17.74
CA PRO A 15 25.23 -2.73 -16.49
C PRO A 15 24.51 -1.48 -16.00
N LEU A 16 23.48 -1.68 -15.19
CA LEU A 16 22.77 -0.67 -14.40
C LEU A 16 21.76 0.20 -15.16
N LEU A 17 20.56 -0.34 -15.36
CA LEU A 17 19.39 0.26 -14.71
C LEU A 17 18.23 -0.74 -14.73
N ARG A 18 18.06 -1.51 -13.66
CA ARG A 18 16.72 -1.93 -13.25
C ARG A 18 15.99 -0.63 -12.94
N LYS A 19 15.44 0.03 -13.97
CA LYS A 19 14.43 1.07 -13.81
C LYS A 19 13.24 0.37 -13.19
N GLN A 20 13.31 0.21 -11.87
CA GLN A 20 12.18 0.05 -11.01
C GLN A 20 11.22 1.16 -11.44
N LYS A 21 10.18 0.79 -12.18
CA LYS A 21 9.08 1.68 -12.49
C LYS A 21 8.39 1.91 -11.15
N PHE A 22 8.96 2.78 -10.32
CA PHE A 22 8.16 3.51 -9.35
C PHE A 22 7.19 4.32 -10.20
N LYS A 23 6.00 3.79 -10.40
CA LYS A 23 4.88 4.61 -10.84
C LYS A 23 4.64 5.59 -9.71
N ALA A 24 5.25 6.77 -9.82
CA ALA A 24 4.80 7.95 -9.12
C ALA A 24 3.35 8.19 -9.58
N LYS A 25 2.37 7.77 -8.79
CA LYS A 25 1.04 8.37 -8.83
C LYS A 25 1.10 9.64 -7.99
N LYS A 26 1.73 10.66 -8.57
CA LYS A 26 1.62 12.04 -8.07
C LYS A 26 0.40 12.67 -8.75
N GLY A 27 -0.55 13.11 -7.95
CA GLY A 27 -1.59 14.05 -8.36
C GLY A 27 -2.79 13.40 -9.04
N ALA A 28 -3.72 12.86 -8.24
CA ALA A 28 -5.13 13.01 -8.58
C ALA A 28 -5.65 14.21 -7.81
N SER A 29 -5.77 15.36 -8.48
CA SER A 29 -6.61 16.47 -8.04
C SER A 29 -8.05 15.97 -7.97
N MET A 30 -8.49 15.46 -6.82
CA MET A 30 -9.89 15.09 -6.60
C MET A 30 -10.68 16.35 -6.22
N ALA A 31 -11.50 16.82 -7.16
CA ALA A 31 -12.62 17.70 -6.86
C ALA A 31 -13.44 17.14 -5.68
N GLU A 32 -13.78 18.04 -4.75
CA GLU A 32 -14.48 17.88 -3.46
C GLU A 32 -15.46 16.68 -3.37
N LYS A 33 -14.90 15.47 -3.22
CA LYS A 33 -15.65 14.27 -2.86
C LYS A 33 -15.03 13.71 -1.61
N ILE A 34 -15.85 13.69 -0.56
CA ILE A 34 -15.51 13.15 0.75
C ILE A 34 -15.04 11.70 0.56
N PRO A 35 -13.79 11.34 0.93
CA PRO A 35 -13.29 10.00 0.68
C PRO A 35 -14.16 8.97 1.44
N PRO A 36 -14.41 7.78 0.86
CA PRO A 36 -15.30 6.81 1.46
C PRO A 36 -14.67 6.17 2.68
N LYS A 37 -15.39 6.01 3.80
CA LYS A 37 -14.84 5.34 4.98
C LYS A 37 -14.47 3.88 4.68
N ILE A 38 -13.22 3.47 4.91
CA ILE A 38 -12.68 2.13 4.60
C ILE A 38 -12.01 1.46 5.81
N LYS A 39 -11.78 0.14 5.74
CA LYS A 39 -11.04 -0.62 6.78
C LYS A 39 -9.52 -0.42 6.65
N LEU A 40 -8.77 -0.63 7.74
CA LEU A 40 -7.29 -0.64 7.71
C LEU A 40 -6.70 -1.55 6.64
N LYS A 41 -7.23 -2.78 6.51
CA LYS A 41 -6.80 -3.71 5.47
C LYS A 41 -6.96 -3.14 4.06
N ALA A 42 -8.08 -2.45 3.80
CA ALA A 42 -8.36 -1.85 2.51
C ALA A 42 -7.43 -0.65 2.24
N ALA A 43 -7.20 0.20 3.26
CA ALA A 43 -6.24 1.30 3.16
C ALA A 43 -4.84 0.78 2.79
N ARG A 44 -4.39 -0.29 3.46
CA ARG A 44 -3.12 -0.94 3.16
C ARG A 44 -3.06 -1.49 1.73
N THR A 45 -4.08 -2.22 1.28
CA THR A 45 -4.09 -2.78 -0.08
C THR A 45 -4.20 -1.69 -1.16
N ASN A 46 -4.90 -0.60 -0.87
CA ASN A 46 -5.00 0.54 -1.79
C ASN A 46 -3.66 1.27 -1.94
N ALA A 47 -2.82 1.24 -0.91
CA ALA A 47 -1.48 1.78 -0.91
C ALA A 47 -0.41 0.76 -1.39
N ASP A 48 -0.83 -0.40 -1.91
CA ASP A 48 0.05 -1.44 -2.45
C ASP A 48 1.10 -2.00 -1.45
N PHE A 49 0.81 -1.94 -0.14
CA PHE A 49 1.70 -2.48 0.90
C PHE A 49 1.28 -3.89 1.36
N SER A 50 2.25 -4.74 1.65
CA SER A 50 2.03 -5.97 2.43
C SER A 50 2.01 -5.66 3.94
N ALA A 51 1.29 -6.49 4.72
CA ALA A 51 1.29 -6.32 6.17
C ALA A 51 2.67 -6.57 6.81
N LYS A 52 3.59 -7.28 6.12
CA LYS A 52 4.98 -7.47 6.58
C LYS A 52 5.77 -6.18 6.45
N GLU A 53 5.70 -5.54 5.28
CA GLU A 53 6.37 -4.26 5.04
C GLU A 53 5.91 -3.18 6.01
N VAL A 54 4.59 -3.10 6.26
CA VAL A 54 4.04 -2.17 7.26
C VAL A 54 4.57 -2.47 8.66
N ALA A 55 4.63 -3.75 9.03
CA ALA A 55 5.12 -4.15 10.33
C ALA A 55 6.60 -3.77 10.52
N GLU A 56 7.42 -3.92 9.48
CA GLU A 56 8.82 -3.48 9.46
C GLU A 56 8.96 -1.96 9.59
N ILE A 57 8.16 -1.19 8.84
CA ILE A 57 8.16 0.30 8.90
C ILE A 57 7.76 0.80 10.29
N VAL A 58 6.74 0.19 10.91
CA VAL A 58 6.21 0.63 12.21
C VAL A 58 6.97 0.00 13.39
N GLY A 59 7.86 -0.96 13.14
CA GLY A 59 8.59 -1.69 14.18
C GLY A 59 7.68 -2.55 15.04
N LYS A 60 6.68 -3.22 14.44
CA LYS A 60 5.74 -4.13 15.10
C LYS A 60 5.83 -5.52 14.50
N ASN A 61 5.23 -6.50 15.18
CA ASN A 61 5.11 -7.84 14.63
C ASN A 61 4.02 -7.86 13.54
N TYR A 62 4.27 -8.58 12.46
CA TYR A 62 3.30 -8.85 11.39
C TYR A 62 1.94 -9.32 11.92
N GLN A 63 1.94 -10.23 12.89
CA GLN A 63 0.69 -10.73 13.49
C GLN A 63 -0.11 -9.64 14.18
N THR A 64 0.56 -8.65 14.78
CA THR A 64 -0.08 -7.50 15.42
C THR A 64 -0.81 -6.65 14.40
N ILE A 65 -0.20 -6.38 13.23
CA ILE A 65 -0.86 -5.63 12.15
C ILE A 65 -2.09 -6.39 11.66
N LEU A 66 -1.99 -7.71 11.43
CA LEU A 66 -3.16 -8.53 11.05
C LEU A 66 -4.25 -8.56 12.12
N SER A 67 -3.88 -8.55 13.41
CA SER A 67 -4.85 -8.49 14.50
C SER A 67 -5.62 -7.18 14.45
N TYR A 68 -4.91 -6.06 14.28
CA TYR A 68 -5.55 -4.75 14.14
C TYR A 68 -6.40 -4.63 12.87
N GLU A 69 -6.05 -5.30 11.78
CA GLU A 69 -6.90 -5.35 10.59
C GLU A 69 -8.24 -6.07 10.83
N LYS A 70 -8.28 -7.03 11.76
CA LYS A 70 -9.51 -7.74 12.15
C LYS A 70 -10.32 -6.95 13.16
N ASP A 71 -9.64 -6.46 14.19
CA ASP A 71 -10.17 -5.69 15.31
C ASP A 71 -9.24 -4.54 15.65
N SER A 72 -9.64 -3.34 15.24
CA SER A 72 -8.89 -2.10 15.53
C SER A 72 -9.48 -1.34 16.73
N THR A 73 -10.27 -1.99 17.59
CA THR A 73 -10.93 -1.31 18.72
C THR A 73 -9.90 -0.81 19.73
N GLU A 74 -8.84 -1.58 19.95
CA GLU A 74 -7.78 -1.30 20.93
C GLU A 74 -6.48 -0.79 20.27
N ILE A 75 -6.55 -0.32 19.02
CA ILE A 75 -5.37 0.22 18.34
C ILE A 75 -4.93 1.53 19.01
N PRO A 76 -3.64 1.68 19.36
CA PRO A 76 -3.15 2.95 19.88
C PRO A 76 -3.32 4.05 18.82
N MET A 77 -3.88 5.20 19.20
CA MET A 77 -4.07 6.33 18.28
C MET A 77 -2.77 6.81 17.62
N SER A 78 -1.63 6.67 18.32
CA SER A 78 -0.31 6.96 17.76
C SER A 78 0.07 5.99 16.63
N LEU A 79 -0.31 4.71 16.74
CA LEU A 79 -0.11 3.71 15.69
C LEU A 79 -1.05 3.97 14.51
N ALA A 80 -2.33 4.23 14.80
CA ALA A 80 -3.33 4.52 13.77
C ALA A 80 -2.95 5.74 12.91
N ARG A 81 -2.43 6.81 13.53
CA ARG A 81 -1.92 7.98 12.79
C ARG A 81 -0.73 7.64 11.90
N LYS A 82 0.24 6.88 12.41
CA LYS A 82 1.37 6.42 11.58
C LYS A 82 0.91 5.58 10.40
N LEU A 83 -0.06 4.69 10.60
CA LEU A 83 -0.62 3.89 9.51
C LEU A 83 -1.35 4.77 8.47
N ALA A 84 -2.12 5.76 8.92
CA ALA A 84 -2.76 6.74 8.06
C ALA A 84 -1.74 7.51 7.20
N GLU A 85 -0.62 7.93 7.79
CA GLU A 85 0.49 8.57 7.07
C GLU A 85 1.15 7.63 6.04
N ILE A 86 1.42 6.38 6.40
CA ILE A 86 2.02 5.39 5.50
C ILE A 86 1.11 5.09 4.30
N TYR A 87 -0.20 5.04 4.53
CA TYR A 87 -1.18 4.73 3.49
C TYR A 87 -1.61 5.95 2.67
N ASP A 88 -1.09 7.15 2.99
CA ASP A 88 -1.53 8.41 2.42
C ASP A 88 -3.05 8.58 2.49
N TYR A 89 -3.63 8.21 3.63
CA TYR A 89 -5.08 8.14 3.81
C TYR A 89 -5.53 8.72 5.15
N PRO A 90 -6.45 9.69 5.17
CA PRO A 90 -6.85 10.39 6.38
C PRO A 90 -7.51 9.47 7.42
N ILE A 91 -7.05 9.56 8.67
CA ILE A 91 -7.49 8.68 9.77
C ILE A 91 -9.00 8.74 10.04
N ASP A 92 -9.64 9.88 9.84
CA ASP A 92 -11.10 10.07 10.00
C ASP A 92 -11.93 9.13 9.11
N PHE A 93 -11.35 8.78 7.96
CA PHE A 93 -11.95 7.90 6.96
C PHE A 93 -11.49 6.45 7.11
N ILE A 94 -10.67 6.15 8.12
CA ILE A 94 -10.33 4.78 8.50
C ILE A 94 -11.31 4.33 9.57
N PHE A 95 -11.98 3.21 9.31
CA PHE A 95 -12.83 2.57 10.30
C PHE A 95 -11.97 1.85 11.34
N LEU A 96 -12.02 2.33 12.58
CA LEU A 96 -11.37 1.74 13.73
C LEU A 96 -12.41 0.94 14.53
N GLY A 97 -12.35 -0.39 14.44
CA GLY A 97 -13.27 -1.27 15.15
C GLY A 97 -13.27 -2.69 14.59
N LYS A 98 -14.31 -3.46 14.92
CA LYS A 98 -14.48 -4.84 14.44
C LYS A 98 -14.90 -4.88 12.98
N THR A 99 -14.28 -5.80 12.23
CA THR A 99 -14.63 -6.06 10.83
C THR A 99 -16.12 -6.45 10.67
N THR A 100 -16.71 -7.11 11.66
CA THR A 100 -18.14 -7.49 11.70
C THR A 100 -19.05 -6.26 11.78
N GLU A 101 -18.71 -5.29 12.61
CA GLU A 101 -19.47 -4.06 12.80
C GLU A 101 -19.49 -3.21 11.53
N TYR A 102 -18.35 -3.12 10.83
CA TYR A 102 -18.30 -2.46 9.53
C TYR A 102 -19.24 -3.11 8.50
N ASN A 103 -19.34 -4.44 8.49
CA ASN A 103 -20.21 -5.13 7.54
C ASN A 103 -21.68 -4.85 7.85
N ARG A 104 -22.06 -4.75 9.12
CA ARG A 104 -23.41 -4.30 9.54
C ARG A 104 -23.69 -2.87 9.10
N PHE A 105 -22.73 -1.96 9.29
CA PHE A 105 -22.84 -0.57 8.85
C PHE A 105 -23.05 -0.45 7.33
N LYS A 106 -22.35 -1.26 6.53
CA LYS A 106 -22.50 -1.24 5.06
C LYS A 106 -23.80 -1.88 4.56
N ALA A 107 -24.38 -2.80 5.33
CA ALA A 107 -25.58 -3.55 4.95
C ALA A 107 -26.90 -2.86 5.36
N SER A 108 -26.83 -1.78 6.14
CA SER A 108 -27.97 -0.95 6.55
C SER A 108 -28.14 0.22 5.58
#